data_AF-A0A429YT96-F1
#
_entry.id   AF-A0A429YT96-F1
#
_cell.length_a   1.000
_cell.length_b   1.000
_cell.length_c   1.000
_cell.angle_alpha   90.00
_cell.angle_beta   90.00
_cell.angle_gamma   90.00
#
_symmetry.space_group_name_H-M   'P 1'
#
loop_
_entity.id
_entity.type
_entity.pdbx_description
1 polymer ?
#
loop_
_entity_poly.entity_id
_entity_poly.type
_entity_poly.pdbx_seq_one_letter_code
_entity_poly.pdbx_strand_id
1 'polypeptide(L)'
;MPQQIQPKKVRRNSRLHTSDTINAFHGNYTEQGLRAAIRSEYQLLADLEDLAISKGTQVHEAFAGTQIGAFRVLAPVKDRYLELIPQFSRTPISYVAPDKPRGLARYFVEAAKAIASFFETWGTDQLDEHPPACTPANESCLVQQATLSGDDILLTADAGPIALGEAADIAAYLGTLKIPKIVQVPHHGSRRNVTPSVLNRWLGGIVSEGVIVGHAYCSVGRNKPQYPRKRVQNAFLRRGYGVVSTRDTWKRHRSMDLPRRPNEVPVAHEPFVPYFEE
;
A
#
# COMPACT_ATOMS: atom_id res chain seq x y z
N MET A 1 10.41 56.46 6.95
CA MET A 1 9.68 55.64 5.96
C MET A 1 10.23 54.21 6.02
N PRO A 2 9.59 53.27 6.72
CA PRO A 2 10.06 51.89 6.74
C PRO A 2 9.68 51.21 5.42
N GLN A 3 10.69 50.68 4.71
CA GLN A 3 10.50 49.88 3.51
C GLN A 3 9.75 48.59 3.87
N GLN A 4 8.55 48.42 3.31
CA GLN A 4 7.84 47.14 3.32
C GLN A 4 8.65 46.13 2.51
N ILE A 5 9.27 45.18 3.21
CA ILE A 5 9.83 43.98 2.61
C ILE A 5 8.65 43.16 2.10
N GLN A 6 8.44 43.14 0.78
CA GLN A 6 7.46 42.26 0.19
C GLN A 6 7.86 40.80 0.45
N PRO A 7 6.93 39.94 0.91
CA PRO A 7 7.25 38.53 1.11
C PRO A 7 7.61 37.93 -0.26
N LYS A 8 8.86 37.44 -0.37
CA LYS A 8 9.31 36.65 -1.52
C LYS A 8 8.26 35.55 -1.74
N LYS A 9 7.62 35.54 -2.92
CA LYS A 9 6.81 34.40 -3.39
C LYS A 9 7.70 33.17 -3.33
N VAL A 10 7.56 32.39 -2.26
CA VAL A 10 8.12 31.04 -2.20
C VAL A 10 7.50 30.32 -3.38
N ARG A 11 8.31 29.97 -4.39
CA ARG A 11 7.90 29.05 -5.44
C ARG A 11 7.47 27.78 -4.72
N ARG A 12 6.16 27.59 -4.59
CA ARG A 12 5.58 26.35 -4.07
C ARG A 12 5.85 25.32 -5.14
N ASN A 13 6.99 24.62 -5.03
CA ASN A 13 7.25 23.44 -5.84
C ASN A 13 6.01 22.57 -5.73
N SER A 14 5.39 22.32 -6.87
CA SER A 14 4.12 21.65 -6.95
C SER A 14 4.33 20.19 -6.56
N ARG A 15 3.89 19.79 -5.35
CA ARG A 15 3.97 18.37 -4.90
C ARG A 15 3.17 17.36 -5.73
N LEU A 16 2.47 17.88 -6.74
CA LEU A 16 1.71 17.11 -7.71
C LEU A 16 2.55 16.76 -8.94
N HIS A 17 3.84 17.14 -8.95
CA HIS A 17 4.79 16.91 -10.04
C HIS A 17 4.27 17.37 -11.41
N THR A 18 3.46 18.42 -11.41
CA THR A 18 2.77 18.90 -12.60
C THR A 18 3.74 19.37 -13.67
N SER A 19 4.89 19.94 -13.31
CA SER A 19 5.96 20.27 -14.25
C SER A 19 6.54 19.03 -14.94
N ASP A 20 6.65 17.94 -14.19
CA ASP A 20 7.32 16.71 -14.61
C ASP A 20 6.40 15.85 -15.49
N THR A 21 5.08 15.93 -15.27
CA THR A 21 4.09 15.08 -15.94
C THR A 21 3.23 15.79 -16.99
N ILE A 22 3.39 17.11 -17.20
CA ILE A 22 2.45 17.90 -18.02
C ILE A 22 2.29 17.36 -19.44
N ASN A 23 3.39 16.90 -20.04
CA ASN A 23 3.43 16.41 -21.42
C ASN A 23 2.69 15.06 -21.60
N ALA A 24 2.34 14.39 -20.50
CA ALA A 24 1.60 13.13 -20.55
C ALA A 24 0.07 13.32 -20.65
N PHE A 25 -0.45 14.55 -20.51
CA PHE A 25 -1.89 14.83 -20.48
C PHE A 25 -2.41 15.50 -21.76
N HIS A 26 -3.61 15.11 -22.19
CA HIS A 26 -4.32 15.78 -23.28
C HIS A 26 -4.82 17.16 -22.84
N GLY A 27 -4.85 18.13 -23.76
CA GLY A 27 -5.53 19.42 -23.55
C GLY A 27 -4.63 20.63 -23.38
N ASN A 28 -3.33 20.52 -23.69
CA ASN A 28 -2.36 21.64 -23.66
C ASN A 28 -2.43 22.43 -22.34
N TYR A 29 -2.42 21.74 -21.20
CA TYR A 29 -2.46 22.38 -19.89
C TYR A 29 -1.27 23.33 -19.69
N THR A 30 -1.49 24.40 -18.92
CA THR A 30 -0.41 25.07 -18.19
C THR A 30 -0.15 24.30 -16.88
N GLU A 31 1.04 24.45 -16.28
CA GLU A 31 1.34 23.77 -15.01
C GLU A 31 0.30 24.09 -13.91
N GLN A 32 -0.11 25.36 -13.82
CA GLN A 32 -1.15 25.81 -12.89
C GLN A 32 -2.52 25.21 -13.22
N GLY A 33 -2.86 25.11 -14.51
CA GLY A 33 -4.11 24.51 -14.98
C GLY A 33 -4.19 23.02 -14.65
N LEU A 34 -3.12 22.26 -14.91
CA LEU A 34 -3.05 20.84 -14.56
C LEU A 34 -3.14 20.65 -13.05
N ARG A 35 -2.45 21.49 -12.27
CA ARG A 35 -2.52 21.47 -10.81
C ARG A 35 -3.94 21.69 -10.30
N ALA A 36 -4.65 22.67 -10.84
CA ALA A 36 -6.03 22.97 -10.47
C ALA A 36 -6.96 21.78 -10.80
N ALA A 37 -6.83 21.22 -12.00
CA ALA A 37 -7.64 20.08 -12.46
C ALA A 37 -7.43 18.83 -11.59
N ILE A 38 -6.19 18.50 -11.23
CA ILE A 38 -5.93 17.36 -10.33
C ILE A 38 -6.47 17.64 -8.93
N ARG A 39 -6.30 18.86 -8.39
CA ARG A 39 -6.81 19.21 -7.05
C ARG A 39 -8.33 19.13 -6.97
N SER A 40 -9.06 19.58 -7.99
CA SER A 40 -10.53 19.48 -8.00
C SER A 40 -11.02 18.04 -8.00
N GLU A 41 -10.27 17.14 -8.65
CA GLU A 41 -10.54 15.71 -8.60
C GLU A 41 -10.22 15.09 -7.24
N TYR A 42 -9.31 15.65 -6.44
CA TYR A 42 -8.96 15.13 -5.11
C TYR A 42 -9.30 16.12 -3.99
N GLN A 43 -10.51 16.68 -4.00
CA GLN A 43 -10.91 17.77 -3.09
C GLN A 43 -10.60 17.49 -1.61
N LEU A 44 -10.94 16.30 -1.10
CA LEU A 44 -10.65 15.94 0.30
C LEU A 44 -9.14 15.96 0.64
N LEU A 45 -8.28 15.50 -0.29
CA LEU A 45 -6.83 15.54 -0.09
C LEU A 45 -6.30 16.98 -0.20
N ALA A 46 -6.85 17.76 -1.12
CA ALA A 46 -6.51 19.18 -1.28
C ALA A 46 -6.88 19.98 -0.01
N ASP A 47 -8.07 19.75 0.54
CA ASP A 47 -8.55 20.37 1.77
C ASP A 47 -7.68 19.95 2.97
N LEU A 48 -7.27 18.68 3.04
CA LEU A 48 -6.38 18.18 4.09
C LEU A 48 -4.98 18.81 4.00
N GLU A 49 -4.43 18.96 2.79
CA GLU A 49 -3.15 19.65 2.56
C GLU A 49 -3.25 21.12 2.98
N ASP A 50 -4.33 21.81 2.58
CA ASP A 50 -4.54 23.23 2.91
C ASP A 50 -4.72 23.42 4.42
N LEU A 51 -5.46 22.52 5.08
CA LEU A 51 -5.60 22.52 6.53
C LEU A 51 -4.25 22.31 7.22
N ALA A 52 -3.46 21.33 6.79
CA ALA A 52 -2.13 21.08 7.33
C ALA A 52 -1.23 22.33 7.22
N ILE A 53 -1.19 22.95 6.04
CA ILE A 53 -0.42 24.19 5.80
C ILE A 53 -0.92 25.32 6.69
N SER A 54 -2.24 25.51 6.81
CA SER A 54 -2.83 26.57 7.64
C SER A 54 -2.49 26.42 9.13
N LYS A 55 -2.24 25.19 9.57
CA LYS A 55 -1.83 24.85 10.94
C LYS A 55 -0.32 24.84 11.15
N GLY A 56 0.47 25.18 10.13
CA GLY A 56 1.93 25.17 10.19
C GLY A 56 2.55 23.77 10.09
N THR A 57 1.77 22.75 9.73
CA THR A 57 2.27 21.38 9.52
C THR A 57 3.03 21.32 8.20
N GLN A 58 4.29 20.90 8.27
CA GLN A 58 5.09 20.66 7.07
C GLN A 58 4.67 19.33 6.43
N VAL A 59 4.34 19.39 5.14
CA VAL A 59 4.02 18.20 4.33
C VAL A 59 5.23 17.86 3.47
N HIS A 60 5.64 16.60 3.52
CA HIS A 60 6.82 16.09 2.81
C HIS A 60 6.39 15.06 1.78
N GLU A 61 7.07 15.06 0.64
CA GLU A 61 7.06 13.91 -0.26
C GLU A 61 7.93 12.81 0.32
N ALA A 62 7.63 11.57 -0.03
CA ALA A 62 8.37 10.41 0.41
C ALA A 62 8.54 9.45 -0.77
N PHE A 63 9.79 9.16 -1.11
CA PHE A 63 10.19 8.22 -2.14
C PHE A 63 11.19 7.21 -1.56
N ALA A 64 11.45 6.13 -2.31
CA ALA A 64 12.48 5.15 -2.00
C ALA A 64 13.78 5.82 -1.50
N GLY A 65 14.28 5.37 -0.34
CA GLY A 65 15.45 5.93 0.34
C GLY A 65 15.12 6.99 1.42
N THR A 66 13.92 7.57 1.45
CA THR A 66 13.52 8.56 2.46
C THR A 66 13.44 7.92 3.86
N GLN A 67 14.01 8.58 4.88
CA GLN A 67 13.87 8.17 6.28
C GLN A 67 12.75 8.97 6.97
N ILE A 68 11.80 8.28 7.59
CA ILE A 68 10.70 8.85 8.37
C ILE A 68 10.74 8.24 9.78
N GLY A 69 11.30 8.99 10.75
CA GLY A 69 11.53 8.44 12.09
C GLY A 69 12.44 7.21 12.01
N ALA A 70 11.97 6.06 12.49
CA ALA A 70 12.69 4.78 12.37
C ALA A 70 12.48 4.05 11.03
N PHE A 71 11.51 4.47 10.23
CA PHE A 71 11.15 3.80 8.98
C PHE A 71 11.96 4.33 7.80
N ARG A 72 12.39 3.41 6.94
CA ARG A 72 12.94 3.67 5.62
C ARG A 72 11.89 3.36 4.57
N VAL A 73 11.61 4.33 3.70
CA VAL A 73 10.75 4.15 2.53
C VAL A 73 11.50 3.37 1.46
N LEU A 74 10.83 2.38 0.87
CA LEU A 74 11.37 1.46 -0.14
C LEU A 74 10.67 1.61 -1.49
N ALA A 75 9.41 2.01 -1.50
CA ALA A 75 8.64 2.33 -2.69
C ALA A 75 7.71 3.51 -2.36
N PRO A 76 7.30 4.32 -3.36
CA PRO A 76 7.71 4.22 -4.76
C PRO A 76 9.08 4.85 -5.03
N VAL A 77 9.80 4.37 -6.05
CA VAL A 77 10.87 5.16 -6.70
C VAL A 77 10.22 6.33 -7.43
N LYS A 78 10.86 7.51 -7.37
CA LYS A 78 10.29 8.76 -7.89
C LYS A 78 9.95 8.66 -9.38
N ASP A 79 10.85 8.16 -10.21
CA ASP A 79 10.64 8.10 -11.66
C ASP A 79 9.44 7.21 -12.01
N ARG A 80 9.32 6.03 -11.38
CA ARG A 80 8.14 5.17 -11.54
C ARG A 80 6.86 5.83 -11.05
N TYR A 81 6.90 6.58 -9.94
CA TYR A 81 5.75 7.36 -9.49
C TYR A 81 5.28 8.37 -10.55
N LEU A 82 6.22 9.08 -11.18
CA LEU A 82 5.91 10.04 -12.24
C LEU A 82 5.27 9.38 -13.47
N GLU A 83 5.71 8.17 -13.84
CA GLU A 83 5.12 7.38 -14.93
C GLU A 83 3.69 6.88 -14.61
N LEU A 84 3.38 6.69 -13.32
CA LEU A 84 2.06 6.21 -12.88
C LEU A 84 1.02 7.32 -12.75
N ILE A 85 1.41 8.57 -12.43
CA ILE A 85 0.49 9.72 -12.24
C ILE A 85 -0.51 9.87 -13.41
N PRO A 86 -0.10 9.82 -14.69
CA PRO A 86 -1.03 9.93 -15.81
C PRO A 86 -2.07 8.82 -15.84
N GLN A 87 -1.75 7.64 -15.30
CA GLN A 87 -2.61 6.47 -15.30
C GLN A 87 -3.59 6.42 -14.11
N PHE A 88 -3.54 7.39 -13.19
CA PHE A 88 -4.47 7.45 -12.06
C PHE A 88 -5.91 7.69 -12.53
N SER A 89 -6.86 7.06 -11.84
CA SER A 89 -8.28 7.10 -12.22
C SER A 89 -8.90 8.51 -12.12
N ARG A 90 -8.36 9.38 -11.27
CA ARG A 90 -8.84 10.76 -11.08
C ARG A 90 -7.83 11.83 -11.52
N THR A 91 -7.01 11.53 -12.52
CA THR A 91 -6.21 12.54 -13.24
C THR A 91 -6.82 12.80 -14.62
N PRO A 92 -6.58 13.96 -15.26
CA PRO A 92 -7.07 14.24 -16.60
C PRO A 92 -6.70 13.15 -17.62
N ILE A 93 -7.39 13.11 -18.76
CA ILE A 93 -7.10 12.13 -19.82
C ILE A 93 -5.64 12.27 -20.24
N SER A 94 -4.92 11.14 -20.30
CA SER A 94 -3.50 11.06 -20.61
C SER A 94 -3.24 10.16 -21.81
N TYR A 95 -2.18 10.43 -22.57
CA TYR A 95 -1.77 9.63 -23.73
C TYR A 95 -1.33 8.19 -23.39
N VAL A 96 -1.08 7.91 -22.10
CA VAL A 96 -0.51 6.64 -21.61
C VAL A 96 -1.56 5.70 -21.01
N ALA A 97 -2.76 6.21 -20.70
CA ALA A 97 -3.80 5.41 -20.09
C ALA A 97 -4.73 4.85 -21.19
N PRO A 98 -4.99 3.53 -21.25
CA PRO A 98 -6.03 3.00 -22.13
C PRO A 98 -7.36 3.68 -21.76
N ASP A 99 -8.03 4.23 -22.78
CA ASP A 99 -9.22 5.08 -22.74
C ASP A 99 -9.86 5.23 -21.35
N LYS A 100 -9.50 6.30 -20.63
CA LYS A 100 -10.20 6.66 -19.40
C LYS A 100 -11.69 6.86 -19.73
N PRO A 101 -12.62 6.12 -19.09
CA PRO A 101 -14.02 6.46 -19.21
C PRO A 101 -14.20 7.90 -18.73
N ARG A 102 -14.64 8.77 -19.65
CA ARG A 102 -14.86 10.19 -19.36
C ARG A 102 -15.89 10.35 -18.24
N GLY A 103 -15.49 11.08 -17.19
CA GLY A 103 -16.40 11.61 -16.20
C GLY A 103 -16.83 10.62 -15.12
N LEU A 104 -17.53 11.17 -14.14
CA LEU A 104 -18.12 10.57 -12.93
C LEU A 104 -19.06 9.37 -13.19
N ALA A 105 -18.66 8.38 -13.98
CA ALA A 105 -19.33 7.10 -14.05
C ALA A 105 -18.83 6.25 -12.89
N ARG A 106 -19.62 6.23 -11.82
CA ARG A 106 -19.64 5.16 -10.82
C ARG A 106 -19.39 3.81 -11.52
N TYR A 107 -18.18 3.29 -11.46
CA TYR A 107 -17.95 1.85 -11.59
C TYR A 107 -18.35 1.19 -10.26
N PHE A 108 -19.63 1.31 -9.91
CA PHE A 108 -20.34 0.27 -9.19
C PHE A 108 -20.96 -0.62 -10.27
N VAL A 109 -20.11 -1.30 -11.05
CA VAL A 109 -20.56 -2.54 -11.64
C VAL A 109 -20.52 -3.51 -10.47
N GLU A 110 -21.68 -3.74 -9.83
CA GLU A 110 -21.89 -5.00 -9.12
C GLU A 110 -21.80 -6.10 -10.17
N ALA A 111 -20.57 -6.50 -10.49
CA ALA A 111 -20.33 -7.70 -11.24
C ALA A 111 -20.92 -8.83 -10.40
N ALA A 112 -21.91 -9.53 -10.93
CA ALA A 112 -22.37 -10.78 -10.38
C ALA A 112 -21.12 -11.65 -10.16
N LYS A 113 -20.74 -11.85 -8.90
CA LYS A 113 -19.56 -12.63 -8.56
C LYS A 113 -19.92 -14.09 -8.83
N ALA A 114 -19.35 -14.67 -9.88
CA ALA A 114 -19.27 -16.11 -9.98
C ALA A 114 -18.49 -16.59 -8.76
N ILE A 115 -19.18 -17.21 -7.80
CA ILE A 115 -18.56 -17.82 -6.64
C ILE A 115 -17.87 -19.09 -7.15
N ALA A 116 -16.56 -19.13 -7.05
CA ALA A 116 -15.78 -20.34 -7.35
C ALA A 116 -15.41 -21.04 -6.04
N SER A 117 -15.59 -22.36 -6.00
CA SER A 117 -15.12 -23.19 -4.90
C SER A 117 -13.66 -23.59 -5.13
N PHE A 118 -12.86 -23.52 -4.09
CA PHE A 118 -11.43 -23.86 -4.13
C PHE A 118 -11.10 -24.90 -3.07
N PHE A 119 -10.07 -25.71 -3.38
CA PHE A 119 -9.43 -26.62 -2.46
C PHE A 119 -7.92 -26.33 -2.39
N GLU A 120 -7.40 -26.20 -1.18
CA GLU A 120 -5.99 -25.95 -0.89
C GLU A 120 -5.43 -26.99 0.07
N THR A 121 -4.23 -27.49 -0.23
CA THR A 121 -3.38 -28.15 0.77
C THR A 121 -2.36 -27.17 1.31
N TRP A 122 -1.74 -27.49 2.45
CA TRP A 122 -0.71 -26.63 3.05
C TRP A 122 0.42 -26.32 2.06
N GLY A 123 0.86 -27.34 1.30
CA GLY A 123 1.96 -27.25 0.33
C GLY A 123 1.61 -26.67 -1.03
N THR A 124 0.35 -26.34 -1.33
CA THR A 124 -0.04 -25.77 -2.62
C THR A 124 -0.44 -24.31 -2.49
N ASP A 125 0.32 -23.41 -3.10
CA ASP A 125 -0.04 -22.00 -3.17
C ASP A 125 -1.01 -21.75 -4.33
N GLN A 126 -2.27 -21.44 -4.01
CA GLN A 126 -3.28 -21.12 -5.02
C GLN A 126 -3.29 -19.64 -5.38
N LEU A 127 -2.38 -18.77 -4.91
CA LEU A 127 -2.31 -17.41 -5.46
C LEU A 127 -1.99 -17.43 -6.96
N ASP A 128 -2.50 -16.45 -7.68
CA ASP A 128 -2.20 -16.26 -9.10
C ASP A 128 -0.87 -15.52 -9.22
N GLU A 129 0.05 -16.01 -10.05
CA GLU A 129 1.31 -15.30 -10.34
C GLU A 129 1.08 -14.13 -11.30
N HIS A 130 -0.03 -14.15 -12.05
CA HIS A 130 -0.42 -13.12 -13.00
C HIS A 130 -1.85 -12.62 -12.72
N PRO A 131 -2.13 -12.12 -11.49
CA PRO A 131 -3.46 -11.65 -11.15
C PRO A 131 -3.85 -10.44 -12.02
N PRO A 132 -5.15 -10.12 -12.12
CA PRO A 132 -5.58 -8.87 -12.74
C PRO A 132 -4.84 -7.68 -12.15
N ALA A 133 -4.37 -6.78 -13.01
CA ALA A 133 -3.52 -5.66 -12.64
C ALA A 133 -4.09 -4.86 -11.45
N CYS A 134 -3.20 -4.53 -10.51
CA CYS A 134 -3.53 -3.60 -9.45
C CYS A 134 -3.62 -2.18 -10.01
N THR A 135 -4.33 -1.29 -9.33
CA THR A 135 -4.48 0.09 -9.83
C THR A 135 -3.13 0.82 -9.78
N PRO A 136 -2.86 1.76 -10.70
CA PRO A 136 -1.66 2.60 -10.63
C PRO A 136 -1.51 3.34 -9.29
N ALA A 137 -2.62 3.71 -8.65
CA ALA A 137 -2.61 4.31 -7.31
C ALA A 137 -2.14 3.33 -6.22
N ASN A 138 -2.55 2.07 -6.30
CA ASN A 138 -2.06 1.03 -5.38
C ASN A 138 -0.58 0.70 -5.67
N GLU A 139 -0.18 0.64 -6.94
CA GLU A 139 1.22 0.42 -7.33
C GLU A 139 2.14 1.60 -7.01
N SER A 140 1.60 2.75 -6.58
CA SER A 140 2.37 3.89 -6.06
C SER A 140 2.30 4.04 -4.54
N CYS A 141 1.73 3.07 -3.82
CA CYS A 141 1.67 3.11 -2.37
C CYS A 141 3.07 3.11 -1.74
N LEU A 142 3.18 3.82 -0.60
CA LEU A 142 4.37 3.80 0.23
C LEU A 142 4.55 2.41 0.85
N VAL A 143 5.66 1.76 0.51
CA VAL A 143 6.16 0.59 1.24
C VAL A 143 7.33 1.05 2.08
N GLN A 144 7.34 0.68 3.36
CA GLN A 144 8.39 1.10 4.29
C GLN A 144 8.74 -0.02 5.26
N GLN A 145 9.98 -0.01 5.74
CA GLN A 145 10.47 -0.97 6.72
C GLN A 145 11.23 -0.30 7.87
N ALA A 146 11.28 -0.97 9.01
CA ALA A 146 12.07 -0.55 10.17
C ALA A 146 12.52 -1.78 10.96
N THR A 147 13.58 -1.63 11.75
CA THR A 147 13.93 -2.57 12.82
C THR A 147 13.63 -1.88 14.15
N LEU A 148 12.65 -2.39 14.91
CA LEU A 148 12.29 -1.86 16.23
C LEU A 148 12.45 -2.95 17.28
N SER A 149 13.23 -2.69 18.34
CA SER A 149 13.51 -3.68 19.39
C SER A 149 14.04 -5.03 18.86
N GLY A 150 14.77 -5.01 17.73
CA GLY A 150 15.29 -6.20 17.07
C GLY A 150 14.31 -6.89 16.10
N ASP A 151 13.05 -6.47 16.09
CA ASP A 151 12.04 -6.99 15.16
C ASP A 151 12.01 -6.18 13.87
N ASP A 152 12.23 -6.85 12.74
CA ASP A 152 12.06 -6.26 11.42
C ASP A 152 10.56 -6.15 11.07
N ILE A 153 10.15 -4.97 10.61
CA ILE A 153 8.76 -4.60 10.33
C ILE A 153 8.65 -4.16 8.87
N LEU A 154 7.67 -4.69 8.15
CA LEU A 154 7.31 -4.28 6.79
C LEU A 154 5.86 -3.75 6.77
N LEU A 155 5.69 -2.49 6.37
CA LEU A 155 4.38 -1.86 6.16
C LEU A 155 4.19 -1.58 4.67
N THR A 156 3.08 -2.08 4.13
CA THR A 156 2.86 -2.18 2.68
C THR A 156 1.73 -1.30 2.18
N ALA A 157 0.91 -0.73 3.07
CA ALA A 157 -0.34 -0.06 2.73
C ALA A 157 -1.17 -0.93 1.75
N ASP A 158 -1.53 -0.39 0.60
CA ASP A 158 -2.31 -1.06 -0.43
C ASP A 158 -1.44 -1.46 -1.65
N ALA A 159 -0.12 -1.57 -1.47
CA ALA A 159 0.83 -1.91 -2.51
C ALA A 159 0.41 -3.17 -3.30
N GLY A 160 0.59 -3.11 -4.62
CA GLY A 160 0.45 -4.26 -5.50
C GLY A 160 1.78 -5.01 -5.71
N PRO A 161 1.78 -6.07 -6.54
CA PRO A 161 2.95 -6.90 -6.75
C PRO A 161 4.15 -6.13 -7.33
N ILE A 162 3.91 -5.14 -8.19
CA ILE A 162 5.00 -4.37 -8.82
C ILE A 162 5.67 -3.47 -7.76
N ALA A 163 4.89 -2.76 -6.95
CA ALA A 163 5.41 -1.93 -5.87
C ALA A 163 6.15 -2.74 -4.80
N LEU A 164 5.62 -3.93 -4.45
CA LEU A 164 6.29 -4.84 -3.51
C LEU A 164 7.58 -5.42 -4.09
N GLY A 165 7.63 -5.68 -5.40
CA GLY A 165 8.83 -6.10 -6.11
C GLY A 165 9.90 -4.99 -6.12
N GLU A 166 9.51 -3.77 -6.50
CA GLU A 166 10.39 -2.60 -6.45
C GLU A 166 10.93 -2.37 -5.03
N ALA A 167 10.07 -2.43 -4.02
CA ALA A 167 10.48 -2.26 -2.64
C ALA A 167 11.54 -3.31 -2.23
N ALA A 168 11.39 -4.56 -2.70
CA ALA A 168 12.36 -5.61 -2.43
C ALA A 168 13.69 -5.38 -3.16
N ASP A 169 13.66 -4.83 -4.38
CA ASP A 169 14.86 -4.44 -5.13
C ASP A 169 15.62 -3.32 -4.41
N ILE A 170 14.91 -2.29 -3.95
CA ILE A 170 15.50 -1.20 -3.16
C ILE A 170 16.05 -1.72 -1.84
N ALA A 171 15.32 -2.58 -1.12
CA ALA A 171 15.80 -3.16 0.12
C ALA A 171 17.07 -4.00 -0.12
N ALA A 172 17.13 -4.78 -1.20
CA ALA A 172 18.29 -5.58 -1.56
C ALA A 172 19.49 -4.70 -1.92
N TYR A 173 19.28 -3.66 -2.73
CA TYR A 173 20.31 -2.67 -3.07
C TYR A 173 20.91 -1.99 -1.83
N LEU A 174 20.07 -1.68 -0.85
CA LEU A 174 20.51 -1.09 0.42
C LEU A 174 21.10 -2.11 1.41
N GLY A 175 21.12 -3.41 1.10
CA GLY A 175 21.57 -4.47 2.02
C GLY A 175 20.65 -4.67 3.21
N THR A 176 19.36 -4.33 3.07
CA THR A 176 18.36 -4.34 4.14
C THR A 176 17.17 -5.25 3.86
N LEU A 177 17.16 -6.00 2.75
CA LEU A 177 16.14 -7.01 2.48
C LEU A 177 16.27 -8.15 3.48
N LYS A 178 15.25 -8.32 4.32
CA LYS A 178 15.20 -9.31 5.38
C LYS A 178 13.78 -9.86 5.52
N ILE A 179 13.67 -11.08 6.03
CA ILE A 179 12.40 -11.69 6.40
C ILE A 179 11.84 -10.95 7.62
N PRO A 180 10.71 -10.22 7.51
CA PRO A 180 10.23 -9.39 8.60
C PRO A 180 9.57 -10.23 9.69
N LYS A 181 9.72 -9.85 10.96
CA LYS A 181 8.94 -10.42 12.06
C LYS A 181 7.48 -9.98 12.02
N ILE A 182 7.24 -8.75 11.55
CA ILE A 182 5.91 -8.15 11.45
C ILE A 182 5.69 -7.66 10.02
N VAL A 183 4.60 -8.08 9.40
CA VAL A 183 4.22 -7.62 8.05
C VAL A 183 2.78 -7.15 8.01
N GLN A 184 2.52 -6.06 7.30
CA GLN A 184 1.17 -5.67 6.91
C GLN A 184 0.73 -6.49 5.69
N VAL A 185 -0.45 -7.12 5.77
CA VAL A 185 -1.08 -7.72 4.59
C VAL A 185 -1.64 -6.57 3.73
N PRO A 186 -1.24 -6.45 2.46
CA PRO A 186 -1.65 -5.31 1.64
C PRO A 186 -3.14 -5.33 1.30
N HIS A 187 -3.74 -4.14 1.22
CA HIS A 187 -5.09 -3.90 0.71
C HIS A 187 -6.16 -4.86 1.25
N HIS A 188 -6.23 -4.96 2.57
CA HIS A 188 -7.20 -5.79 3.30
C HIS A 188 -7.11 -7.30 2.96
N GLY A 189 -6.00 -7.76 2.37
CA GLY A 189 -5.86 -9.14 1.90
C GLY A 189 -6.56 -9.40 0.58
N SER A 190 -6.39 -8.50 -0.38
CA SER A 190 -6.85 -8.66 -1.76
C SER A 190 -5.91 -9.58 -2.58
N ARG A 191 -6.51 -10.48 -3.36
CA ARG A 191 -5.78 -11.40 -4.26
C ARG A 191 -5.06 -10.73 -5.44
N ARG A 192 -5.30 -9.43 -5.68
CA ARG A 192 -4.62 -8.66 -6.73
C ARG A 192 -3.30 -8.05 -6.27
N ASN A 193 -3.07 -8.02 -4.95
CA ASN A 193 -2.00 -7.25 -4.35
C ASN A 193 -0.74 -8.08 -4.07
N VAL A 194 -0.84 -9.40 -4.18
CA VAL A 194 0.25 -10.33 -3.88
C VAL A 194 0.26 -11.47 -4.89
N THR A 195 1.46 -11.97 -5.17
CA THR A 195 1.72 -13.18 -5.96
C THR A 195 2.59 -14.15 -5.13
N PRO A 196 2.64 -15.44 -5.47
CA PRO A 196 3.57 -16.37 -4.81
C PRO A 196 5.02 -15.85 -4.81
N SER A 197 5.50 -15.34 -5.94
CA SER A 197 6.89 -14.91 -6.09
C SER A 197 7.21 -13.67 -5.23
N VAL A 198 6.33 -12.66 -5.21
CA VAL A 198 6.61 -11.46 -4.40
C VAL A 198 6.51 -11.75 -2.90
N LEU A 199 5.61 -12.66 -2.48
CA LEU A 199 5.58 -13.11 -1.10
C LEU A 199 6.83 -13.91 -0.75
N ASN A 200 7.34 -14.76 -1.65
CA ASN A 200 8.56 -15.52 -1.41
C ASN A 200 9.79 -14.62 -1.20
N ARG A 201 9.87 -13.50 -1.93
CA ARG A 201 10.95 -12.51 -1.74
C ARG A 201 10.96 -11.89 -0.35
N TRP A 202 9.78 -11.59 0.19
CA TRP A 202 9.64 -10.89 1.47
C TRP A 202 9.55 -11.83 2.67
N LEU A 203 8.86 -12.95 2.54
CA LEU A 203 8.44 -13.80 3.65
C LEU A 203 9.13 -15.17 3.64
N GLY A 204 9.86 -15.49 2.57
CA GLY A 204 10.42 -16.80 2.33
C GLY A 204 9.40 -17.78 1.73
N GLY A 205 9.87 -19.01 1.48
CA GLY A 205 9.06 -20.07 0.90
C GLY A 205 8.06 -20.69 1.88
N ILE A 206 7.35 -21.71 1.40
CA ILE A 206 6.45 -22.51 2.24
C ILE A 206 7.26 -23.23 3.33
N VAL A 207 6.79 -23.16 4.57
CA VAL A 207 7.37 -23.86 5.73
C VAL A 207 6.47 -25.02 6.17
N SER A 208 6.93 -25.88 7.08
CA SER A 208 6.09 -26.92 7.68
C SER A 208 4.94 -26.33 8.48
N GLU A 209 3.80 -27.03 8.53
CA GLU A 209 2.63 -26.59 9.30
C GLU A 209 2.99 -26.43 10.79
N GLY A 210 2.53 -25.34 11.40
CA GLY A 210 2.84 -24.99 12.79
C GLY A 210 4.14 -24.19 13.00
N VAL A 211 5.00 -24.06 11.99
CA VAL A 211 6.19 -23.20 12.07
C VAL A 211 5.76 -21.73 12.08
N ILE A 212 6.27 -20.95 13.03
CA ILE A 212 6.01 -19.51 13.13
C ILE A 212 7.30 -18.75 12.81
N VAL A 213 7.28 -18.07 11.67
CA VAL A 213 8.31 -17.11 11.23
C VAL A 213 8.00 -15.73 11.81
N GLY A 214 6.79 -15.23 11.55
CA GLY A 214 6.36 -13.89 11.95
C GLY A 214 4.85 -13.76 12.12
N HIS A 215 4.39 -12.51 12.19
CA HIS A 215 2.98 -12.16 12.33
C HIS A 215 2.55 -11.22 11.20
N ALA A 216 1.42 -11.55 10.57
CA ALA A 216 0.85 -10.74 9.50
C ALA A 216 -0.41 -10.03 10.01
N TYR A 217 -0.44 -8.71 9.94
CA TYR A 217 -1.61 -7.93 10.35
C TYR A 217 -2.39 -7.48 9.11
N CYS A 218 -3.66 -7.85 9.07
CA CYS A 218 -4.55 -7.47 7.99
C CYS A 218 -5.60 -6.48 8.49
N SER A 219 -5.49 -5.23 8.03
CA SER A 219 -6.48 -4.20 8.33
C SER A 219 -7.79 -4.58 7.64
N VAL A 220 -8.84 -4.92 8.39
CA VAL A 220 -10.15 -5.31 7.83
C VAL A 220 -11.26 -4.61 8.60
N GLY A 221 -12.24 -4.07 7.88
CA GLY A 221 -13.42 -3.47 8.48
C GLY A 221 -14.41 -4.51 9.01
N ARG A 222 -15.15 -4.18 10.07
CA ARG A 222 -16.14 -5.08 10.70
C ARG A 222 -17.13 -5.72 9.71
N ASN A 223 -17.60 -4.93 8.74
CA ASN A 223 -18.64 -5.35 7.78
C ASN A 223 -18.05 -5.92 6.48
N LYS A 224 -16.85 -6.51 6.53
CA LYS A 224 -16.12 -7.05 5.38
C LYS A 224 -15.73 -8.52 5.62
N PRO A 225 -16.71 -9.44 5.76
CA PRO A 225 -16.46 -10.83 6.14
C PRO A 225 -15.63 -11.62 5.11
N GLN A 226 -15.63 -11.19 3.86
CA GLN A 226 -14.87 -11.81 2.77
C GLN A 226 -13.36 -11.48 2.81
N TYR A 227 -12.93 -10.60 3.71
CA TYR A 227 -11.54 -10.18 3.84
C TYR A 227 -10.95 -10.62 5.20
N PRO A 228 -9.67 -11.00 5.29
CA PRO A 228 -8.79 -11.27 4.14
C PRO A 228 -9.34 -12.40 3.28
N ARG A 229 -9.04 -12.35 1.97
CA ARG A 229 -9.36 -13.46 1.08
C ARG A 229 -8.64 -14.71 1.56
N LYS A 230 -9.31 -15.85 1.57
CA LYS A 230 -8.81 -17.13 2.07
C LYS A 230 -7.55 -17.57 1.34
N ARG A 231 -7.47 -17.38 0.02
CA ARG A 231 -6.23 -17.60 -0.76
C ARG A 231 -5.05 -16.78 -0.21
N VAL A 232 -5.28 -15.51 0.09
CA VAL A 232 -4.24 -14.61 0.64
C VAL A 232 -3.89 -15.01 2.07
N GLN A 233 -4.89 -15.25 2.91
CA GLN A 233 -4.71 -15.70 4.29
C GLN A 233 -3.86 -16.98 4.34
N ASN A 234 -4.25 -18.01 3.59
CA ASN A 234 -3.53 -19.27 3.50
C ASN A 234 -2.11 -19.08 2.96
N ALA A 235 -1.90 -18.19 1.98
CA ALA A 235 -0.58 -17.89 1.43
C ALA A 235 0.40 -17.29 2.46
N PHE A 236 -0.09 -16.47 3.40
CA PHE A 236 0.73 -15.98 4.52
C PHE A 236 0.95 -17.08 5.57
N LEU A 237 -0.10 -17.82 5.94
CA LEU A 237 -0.02 -18.91 6.92
C LEU A 237 1.01 -19.98 6.50
N ARG A 238 0.99 -20.40 5.23
CA ARG A 238 1.94 -21.40 4.71
C ARG A 238 3.40 -20.94 4.69
N ARG A 239 3.66 -19.63 4.79
CA ARG A 239 5.00 -19.03 4.94
C ARG A 239 5.37 -18.79 6.41
N GLY A 240 4.57 -19.32 7.33
CA GLY A 240 4.79 -19.22 8.78
C GLY A 240 4.36 -17.90 9.38
N TYR A 241 3.50 -17.14 8.70
CA TYR A 241 2.98 -15.87 9.22
C TYR A 241 1.59 -16.05 9.80
N GLY A 242 1.48 -15.96 11.12
CA GLY A 242 0.20 -15.95 11.82
C GLY A 242 -0.62 -14.72 11.43
N VAL A 243 -1.73 -14.92 10.71
CA VAL A 243 -2.57 -13.82 10.21
C VAL A 243 -3.51 -13.35 11.31
N VAL A 244 -3.51 -12.04 11.59
CA VAL A 244 -4.40 -11.38 12.55
C VAL A 244 -5.19 -10.29 11.84
N SER A 245 -6.52 -10.42 11.82
CA SER A 245 -7.41 -9.39 11.30
C SER A 245 -7.78 -8.35 12.36
N THR A 246 -7.85 -7.07 11.99
CA THR A 246 -8.20 -5.96 12.91
C THR A 246 -9.71 -5.76 13.07
N ARG A 247 -10.53 -6.75 12.71
CA ARG A 247 -11.98 -6.61 12.46
C ARG A 247 -12.78 -6.05 13.65
N ASP A 248 -12.47 -6.53 14.85
CA ASP A 248 -13.35 -6.34 16.01
C ASP A 248 -12.80 -5.38 17.05
N THR A 249 -11.50 -5.51 17.33
CA THR A 249 -10.79 -4.81 18.41
C THR A 249 -9.45 -4.27 17.94
N TRP A 250 -8.94 -3.26 18.64
CA TRP A 250 -7.57 -2.81 18.47
C TRP A 250 -6.60 -3.96 18.73
N LYS A 251 -5.48 -3.97 18.01
CA LYS A 251 -4.43 -4.97 18.14
C LYS A 251 -3.15 -4.28 18.57
N ARG A 252 -2.38 -4.91 19.44
CA ARG A 252 -1.04 -4.47 19.81
C ARG A 252 -0.10 -5.65 19.65
N HIS A 253 0.91 -5.44 18.82
CA HIS A 253 2.10 -6.24 18.89
C HIS A 253 2.90 -5.82 20.13
N ARG A 254 3.27 -6.77 20.97
CA ARG A 254 3.98 -6.51 22.23
C ARG A 254 5.31 -7.25 22.19
N SER A 255 6.40 -6.49 22.13
CA SER A 255 7.74 -7.03 22.41
C SER A 255 7.82 -7.54 23.85
N MET A 256 8.60 -8.61 24.07
CA MET A 256 8.62 -9.34 25.34
C MET A 256 9.14 -8.51 26.52
N ASP A 257 9.90 -7.45 26.23
CA ASP A 257 10.45 -6.49 27.18
C ASP A 257 9.43 -5.43 27.66
N LEU A 258 8.27 -5.32 27.02
CA LEU A 258 7.22 -4.36 27.39
C LEU A 258 6.15 -5.00 28.27
N PRO A 259 5.69 -4.30 29.33
CA PRO A 259 4.65 -4.82 30.21
C PRO A 259 3.32 -5.01 29.46
N ARG A 260 2.55 -6.01 29.90
CA ARG A 260 1.15 -6.19 29.50
C ARG A 260 0.35 -5.00 30.01
N ARG A 261 -0.51 -4.45 29.15
CA ARG A 261 -1.50 -3.46 29.62
C ARG A 261 -2.68 -4.21 30.26
N PRO A 262 -3.38 -3.60 31.24
CA PRO A 262 -4.59 -4.19 31.81
C PRO A 262 -5.59 -4.61 30.72
N ASN A 263 -6.22 -5.77 30.90
CA ASN A 263 -7.23 -6.34 30.00
C ASN A 263 -6.74 -6.79 28.61
N GLU A 264 -5.43 -6.81 28.36
CA GLU A 264 -4.90 -7.44 27.14
C GLU A 264 -5.02 -8.96 27.20
N VAL A 265 -5.63 -9.54 26.16
CA VAL A 265 -5.71 -10.98 25.96
C VAL A 265 -4.93 -11.37 24.70
N PRO A 266 -4.35 -12.58 24.64
CA PRO A 266 -3.78 -13.10 23.40
C PRO A 266 -4.83 -13.13 22.28
N VAL A 267 -4.40 -12.87 21.05
CA VAL A 267 -5.23 -12.98 19.86
C VAL A 267 -4.92 -14.29 19.15
N ALA A 268 -5.95 -15.02 18.74
CA ALA A 268 -5.79 -16.18 17.89
C ALA A 268 -5.50 -15.74 16.44
N HIS A 269 -4.69 -16.51 15.74
CA HIS A 269 -4.52 -16.32 14.30
C HIS A 269 -5.75 -16.84 13.55
N GLU A 270 -6.01 -16.26 12.38
CA GLU A 270 -6.96 -16.82 11.43
C GLU A 270 -6.52 -18.26 11.07
N PRO A 271 -7.45 -19.24 11.03
CA PRO A 271 -7.10 -20.64 10.78
C PRO A 271 -6.76 -20.88 9.31
N PHE A 272 -5.98 -21.91 8.99
CA PHE A 272 -5.89 -22.37 7.60
C PHE A 272 -7.26 -22.89 7.13
N VAL A 273 -7.69 -22.50 5.94
CA VAL A 273 -9.00 -22.88 5.40
C VAL A 273 -8.80 -23.70 4.12
N PRO A 274 -8.89 -25.04 4.17
CA PRO A 274 -8.64 -25.89 3.00
C PRO A 274 -9.75 -25.82 1.95
N TYR A 275 -10.99 -25.54 2.35
CA TYR A 275 -12.15 -25.44 1.46
C TYR A 275 -12.82 -24.08 1.64
N PHE A 276 -12.98 -23.32 0.56
CA PHE A 276 -13.61 -21.99 0.60
C PHE A 276 -14.20 -21.57 -0.75
N GLU A 277 -15.02 -20.52 -0.70
CA GLU A 277 -15.74 -19.95 -1.84
C GLU A 277 -15.35 -18.48 -2.02
N GLU A 278 -14.98 -18.06 -3.25
CA GLU A 278 -14.53 -16.69 -3.54
C GLU A 278 -14.92 -16.11 -4.90
#